data_AF-W4M333-F1
#
_entry.id   AF-W4M333-F1
#
_cell.length_a   1.000
_cell.length_b   1.000
_cell.length_c   1.000
_cell.angle_alpha   90.00
_cell.angle_beta   90.00
_cell.angle_gamma   90.00
#
_symmetry.space_group_name_H-M   'P 1'
#
loop_
_entity.id
_entity.type
_entity.pdbx_description
1 polymer ?
#
loop_
_entity_poly.entity_id
_entity_poly.type
_entity_poly.pdbx_seq_one_letter_code
_entity_poly.pdbx_strand_id
1 'polypeptide(L)'
;MGWHRIRALAVGFAVGMSLLGCGEVAKRMAIRTMSDMMAAGQPVYEREPDLELAAQALAANLKLIEVLLEPAPRHPVLLLQATQGFATYAYAVAEGQLAKAQYGAAGEVGVHTHRARELYRRGLQYGLRLLSREHIDWRQAASLDTAVLHDRLQQLTPKAVPALFWTAFCWGGDAQYGS
;
A
#
# COMPACT_ATOMS: atom_id res chain seq x y z
N MET A 1 -30.82 -42.79 -25.00
CA MET A 1 -29.67 -42.96 -24.08
C MET A 1 -28.72 -41.75 -23.97
N GLY A 2 -28.79 -40.72 -24.82
CA GLY A 2 -27.88 -39.55 -24.73
C GLY A 2 -28.19 -38.53 -23.62
N TRP A 3 -29.47 -38.38 -23.25
CA TRP A 3 -29.93 -37.31 -22.34
C TRP A 3 -29.39 -37.45 -20.90
N HIS A 4 -29.31 -38.67 -20.38
CA HIS A 4 -28.78 -38.93 -19.03
C HIS A 4 -27.27 -38.67 -18.94
N ARG A 5 -26.52 -38.96 -20.01
CA ARG A 5 -25.08 -38.71 -20.08
C ARG A 5 -24.77 -37.21 -20.13
N ILE A 6 -25.56 -36.43 -20.87
CA ILE A 6 -25.43 -34.97 -20.94
C ILE A 6 -25.77 -34.31 -19.60
N ARG A 7 -26.83 -34.77 -18.89
CA ARG A 7 -27.17 -34.27 -17.56
C ARG A 7 -26.10 -34.60 -16.51
N ALA A 8 -25.55 -35.81 -16.53
CA ALA A 8 -24.49 -36.21 -15.61
C ALA A 8 -23.21 -35.38 -15.82
N LEU A 9 -22.83 -35.12 -17.08
CA LEU A 9 -21.68 -34.27 -17.41
C LEU A 9 -21.91 -32.80 -17.03
N ALA A 10 -23.11 -32.26 -17.24
CA ALA A 10 -23.45 -30.89 -16.85
C ALA A 10 -23.44 -30.69 -15.32
N VAL A 11 -23.95 -31.66 -14.56
CA VAL A 11 -23.91 -31.63 -13.08
C VAL A 11 -22.47 -31.78 -12.58
N GLY A 12 -21.67 -32.68 -13.16
CA GLY A 12 -20.26 -32.82 -12.82
C GLY A 12 -19.45 -31.55 -13.07
N PHE A 13 -19.70 -30.87 -14.19
CA PHE A 13 -19.07 -29.60 -14.53
C PHE A 13 -19.49 -28.45 -13.58
N ALA A 14 -20.77 -28.36 -13.24
CA ALA A 14 -21.27 -27.36 -12.30
C ALA A 14 -20.72 -27.56 -10.86
N VAL A 15 -20.62 -28.81 -10.40
CA VAL A 15 -20.01 -29.15 -9.09
C VAL A 15 -18.50 -28.87 -9.09
N GLY A 16 -17.80 -29.19 -10.19
CA GLY A 16 -16.39 -28.86 -10.38
C GLY A 16 -16.11 -27.35 -10.34
N MET A 17 -16.94 -26.53 -11.01
CA MET A 17 -16.83 -25.07 -10.95
C MET A 17 -17.13 -24.49 -9.56
N SER A 18 -18.06 -25.08 -8.82
CA SER A 18 -18.45 -24.61 -7.48
C SER A 18 -17.34 -24.82 -6.45
N LEU A 19 -16.59 -25.94 -6.55
CA LEU A 19 -15.49 -26.25 -5.64
C LEU A 19 -14.26 -25.37 -5.87
N LEU A 20 -14.03 -24.91 -7.11
CA LEU A 20 -12.91 -24.01 -7.45
C LEU A 20 -13.19 -22.55 -7.06
N GLY A 21 -14.45 -22.11 -7.04
CA GLY A 21 -14.82 -20.72 -6.72
C GLY A 21 -14.86 -20.37 -5.23
N CYS A 22 -15.14 -21.33 -4.35
CA CYS A 22 -15.37 -21.06 -2.93
C CYS A 22 -14.09 -20.58 -2.20
N GLY A 23 -12.92 -21.12 -2.56
CA GLY A 23 -11.64 -20.76 -1.94
C GLY A 23 -11.23 -19.31 -2.18
N GLU A 24 -11.39 -18.81 -3.41
CA GLU A 24 -11.07 -17.42 -3.76
C GLU A 24 -12.03 -16.42 -3.11
N VAL A 25 -13.31 -16.75 -3.00
CA VAL A 25 -14.29 -15.91 -2.29
C VAL A 25 -13.96 -15.84 -0.81
N ALA A 26 -13.68 -16.97 -0.17
CA ALA A 26 -13.29 -17.02 1.24
C ALA A 26 -12.01 -16.21 1.52
N LYS A 27 -11.01 -16.32 0.65
CA LYS A 27 -9.75 -15.55 0.73
C LYS A 27 -9.98 -14.05 0.62
N ARG A 28 -10.77 -13.60 -0.36
CA ARG A 28 -11.12 -12.18 -0.53
C ARG A 28 -11.88 -11.63 0.67
N MET A 29 -12.79 -12.42 1.23
CA MET A 29 -13.54 -12.06 2.43
C MET A 29 -12.62 -11.92 3.63
N ALA A 30 -11.71 -12.89 3.85
CA ALA A 30 -10.73 -12.83 4.93
C ALA A 30 -9.83 -11.58 4.83
N ILE A 31 -9.31 -11.28 3.64
CA ILE A 31 -8.48 -10.09 3.39
C ILE A 31 -9.26 -8.81 3.68
N ARG A 32 -10.51 -8.73 3.22
CA ARG A 32 -11.37 -7.57 3.47
C ARG A 32 -11.58 -7.36 4.96
N THR A 33 -11.99 -8.40 5.69
CA THR A 33 -12.22 -8.34 7.13
C THR A 33 -10.95 -7.94 7.88
N MET A 34 -9.81 -8.54 7.55
CA MET A 34 -8.52 -8.16 8.15
C MET A 34 -8.19 -6.69 7.88
N SER A 35 -8.34 -6.23 6.65
CA SER A 35 -8.07 -4.82 6.30
C SER A 35 -8.99 -3.84 7.04
N ASP A 36 -10.27 -4.17 7.20
CA ASP A 36 -11.24 -3.35 7.91
C ASP A 36 -10.90 -3.29 9.41
N MET A 37 -10.52 -4.43 10.02
CA MET A 37 -10.07 -4.49 11.40
C MET A 37 -8.78 -3.68 11.63
N MET A 38 -7.81 -3.77 10.73
CA MET A 38 -6.57 -3.00 10.80
C MET A 38 -6.86 -1.49 10.71
N ALA A 39 -7.76 -1.09 9.80
CA ALA A 39 -8.16 0.31 9.68
C ALA A 39 -8.87 0.83 10.94
N ALA A 40 -9.76 0.03 11.53
CA ALA A 40 -10.42 0.38 12.78
C ALA A 40 -9.46 0.43 13.99
N GLY A 41 -8.39 -0.37 13.96
CA GLY A 41 -7.37 -0.41 15.00
C GLY A 41 -6.34 0.71 14.94
N GLN A 42 -6.33 1.53 13.89
CA GLN A 42 -5.33 2.59 13.67
C GLN A 42 -5.15 3.56 14.86
N PRO A 43 -6.21 3.99 15.57
CA PRO A 43 -6.07 4.86 16.74
C PRO A 43 -5.35 4.22 17.93
N VAL A 44 -5.13 2.90 17.94
CA VAL A 44 -4.32 2.23 18.97
C VAL A 44 -2.85 2.56 18.77
N TYR A 45 -2.36 2.51 17.53
CA TYR A 45 -0.98 2.88 17.20
C TYR A 45 -0.71 4.35 17.48
N GLU A 46 -1.66 5.24 17.16
CA GLU A 46 -1.51 6.69 17.35
C GLU A 46 -1.46 7.12 18.82
N ARG A 47 -1.88 6.24 19.74
CA ARG A 47 -1.88 6.49 21.18
C ARG A 47 -0.75 5.77 21.92
N GLU A 48 0.15 5.10 21.20
CA GLU A 48 1.31 4.42 21.79
C GLU A 48 2.36 5.45 22.26
N PRO A 49 2.61 5.60 23.57
CA PRO A 49 3.62 6.54 24.07
C PRO A 49 5.06 6.03 23.88
N ASP A 50 5.28 4.72 23.81
CA ASP A 50 6.61 4.15 23.63
C ASP A 50 7.00 4.13 22.15
N LEU A 51 7.93 5.02 21.77
CA LEU A 51 8.38 5.18 20.39
C LEU A 51 9.10 3.93 19.85
N GLU A 52 9.76 3.15 20.70
CA GLU A 52 10.43 1.92 20.26
C GLU A 52 9.39 0.84 19.96
N LEU A 53 8.42 0.66 20.87
CA LEU A 53 7.31 -0.26 20.64
C LEU A 53 6.49 0.13 19.41
N ALA A 54 6.17 1.43 19.27
CA ALA A 54 5.47 1.95 18.10
C ALA A 54 6.23 1.64 16.80
N ALA A 55 7.54 1.89 16.77
CA ALA A 55 8.36 1.62 15.59
C ALA A 55 8.38 0.12 15.23
N GLN A 56 8.55 -0.77 16.21
CA GLN A 56 8.55 -2.21 16.00
C GLN A 56 7.18 -2.71 15.50
N ALA A 57 6.09 -2.25 16.12
CA ALA A 57 4.74 -2.62 15.76
C ALA A 57 4.35 -2.13 14.36
N LEU A 58 4.71 -0.89 14.00
CA LEU A 58 4.51 -0.34 12.66
C LEU A 58 5.31 -1.13 11.60
N ALA A 59 6.56 -1.48 11.87
CA ALA A 59 7.37 -2.26 10.94
C ALA A 59 6.77 -3.65 10.66
N ALA A 60 6.31 -4.35 11.71
CA ALA A 60 5.62 -5.63 11.57
C ALA A 60 4.30 -5.50 10.80
N ASN A 61 3.50 -4.48 11.13
CA ASN A 61 2.24 -4.20 10.46
C ASN A 61 2.43 -3.89 8.97
N LEU A 62 3.45 -3.11 8.61
CA LEU A 62 3.80 -2.82 7.22
C LEU A 62 4.07 -4.10 6.43
N LYS A 63 4.87 -5.00 6.98
CA LYS A 63 5.17 -6.27 6.31
C LYS A 63 3.92 -7.15 6.18
N LEU A 64 3.04 -7.15 7.19
CA LEU A 64 1.76 -7.85 7.11
C LEU A 64 0.87 -7.29 5.98
N ILE A 65 0.77 -5.97 5.84
CA ILE A 65 0.03 -5.33 4.75
C ILE A 65 0.58 -5.77 3.38
N GLU A 66 1.90 -5.80 3.21
CA GLU A 66 2.51 -6.28 1.96
C GLU A 66 2.17 -7.74 1.65
N VAL A 67 2.19 -8.61 2.67
CA VAL A 67 1.80 -10.02 2.53
C VAL A 67 0.34 -10.16 2.09
N LEU A 68 -0.57 -9.33 2.63
CA LEU A 68 -1.98 -9.32 2.25
C LEU A 68 -2.20 -8.71 0.85
N LEU A 69 -1.34 -7.79 0.42
CA LEU A 69 -1.38 -7.20 -0.92
C LEU A 69 -0.93 -8.17 -2.00
N GLU A 70 -0.09 -9.17 -1.69
CA GLU A 70 0.36 -10.17 -2.67
C GLU A 70 -0.83 -10.88 -3.37
N PRO A 71 -1.79 -11.47 -2.66
CA PRO A 71 -3.00 -12.03 -3.28
C PRO A 71 -4.07 -11.00 -3.63
N ALA A 72 -3.97 -9.75 -3.15
CA ALA A 72 -4.97 -8.71 -3.37
C ALA A 72 -4.32 -7.38 -3.83
N PRO A 73 -3.64 -7.38 -4.99
CA PRO A 73 -2.72 -6.29 -5.39
C PRO A 73 -3.42 -4.95 -5.66
N ARG A 74 -4.75 -4.95 -5.78
CA ARG A 74 -5.58 -3.77 -6.08
C ARG A 74 -6.54 -3.43 -4.92
N HIS A 75 -6.33 -3.98 -3.72
CA HIS A 75 -7.21 -3.75 -2.58
C HIS A 75 -7.07 -2.31 -2.06
N PRO A 76 -8.12 -1.46 -2.12
CA PRO A 76 -8.00 -0.03 -1.82
C PRO A 76 -7.47 0.27 -0.42
N VAL A 77 -8.06 -0.38 0.59
CA VAL A 77 -7.76 -0.11 2.01
C VAL A 77 -6.29 -0.46 2.31
N LEU A 78 -5.85 -1.67 1.96
CA LEU A 78 -4.46 -2.09 2.12
C LEU A 78 -3.47 -1.18 1.37
N LEU A 79 -3.78 -0.74 0.14
CA LEU A 79 -2.90 0.17 -0.59
C LEU A 79 -2.81 1.54 0.08
N LEU A 80 -3.92 2.07 0.60
CA LEU A 80 -3.92 3.32 1.34
C LEU A 80 -3.11 3.19 2.62
N GLN A 81 -3.35 2.12 3.39
CA GLN A 81 -2.61 1.84 4.63
C GLN A 81 -1.13 1.61 4.39
N ALA A 82 -0.74 0.93 3.30
CA ALA A 82 0.67 0.79 2.93
C ALA A 82 1.30 2.16 2.63
N THR A 83 0.63 2.97 1.82
CA THR A 83 1.10 4.32 1.46
C THR A 83 1.29 5.19 2.71
N GLN A 84 0.27 5.23 3.57
CA GLN A 84 0.26 5.95 4.84
C GLN A 84 1.33 5.43 5.80
N GLY A 85 1.39 4.12 6.02
CA GLY A 85 2.31 3.51 6.97
C GLY A 85 3.76 3.68 6.53
N PHE A 86 4.08 3.53 5.24
CA PHE A 86 5.45 3.77 4.76
C PHE A 86 5.82 5.25 4.87
N ALA A 87 4.90 6.16 4.57
CA ALA A 87 5.11 7.59 4.77
C ALA A 87 5.45 7.93 6.23
N THR A 88 4.60 7.49 7.16
CA THR A 88 4.75 7.78 8.59
C THR A 88 5.95 7.07 9.19
N TYR A 89 6.23 5.83 8.80
CA TYR A 89 7.40 5.10 9.28
C TYR A 89 8.71 5.68 8.75
N ALA A 90 8.76 6.07 7.47
CA ALA A 90 9.91 6.76 6.91
C ALA A 90 10.19 8.06 7.67
N TYR A 91 9.16 8.90 7.85
CA TYR A 91 9.27 10.16 8.57
C TYR A 91 9.67 9.98 10.04
N ALA A 92 8.89 9.22 10.82
CA ALA A 92 9.08 9.15 12.27
C ALA A 92 10.31 8.33 12.67
N VAL A 93 10.63 7.27 11.92
CA VAL A 93 11.68 6.32 12.30
C VAL A 93 12.92 6.48 11.44
N ALA A 94 12.80 6.47 10.11
CA ALA A 94 13.97 6.49 9.24
C ALA A 94 14.67 7.85 9.23
N GLU A 95 13.92 8.96 9.15
CA GLU A 95 14.52 10.30 9.26
C GLU A 95 15.04 10.56 10.68
N GLY A 96 14.37 10.06 11.72
CA GLY A 96 14.87 10.14 13.09
C GLY A 96 16.22 9.45 13.28
N GLN A 97 16.42 8.30 12.62
CA GLN A 97 17.72 7.63 12.58
C GLN A 97 18.76 8.40 11.76
N LEU A 98 18.35 8.96 10.62
CA LEU A 98 19.23 9.82 9.82
C LEU A 98 19.70 11.04 10.60
N ALA A 99 18.80 11.71 11.31
CA ALA A 99 19.13 12.85 12.16
C ALA A 99 20.13 12.46 13.25
N LYS A 100 19.98 11.28 13.89
CA LYS A 100 20.98 10.76 14.84
C LYS A 100 22.33 10.51 14.17
N ALA A 101 22.33 9.90 12.98
CA ALA A 101 23.55 9.61 12.23
C ALA A 101 24.32 10.88 11.80
N GLN A 102 23.64 12.00 11.60
CA GLN A 102 24.28 13.30 11.29
C GLN A 102 25.17 13.82 12.43
N TYR A 103 24.93 13.39 13.68
CA TYR A 103 25.78 13.69 14.83
C TYR A 103 26.80 12.57 15.13
N GLY A 104 26.78 11.49 14.35
CA GLY A 104 27.63 10.31 14.49
C GLY A 104 28.79 10.28 13.49
N ALA A 105 29.22 9.06 13.13
CA ALA A 105 30.31 8.88 12.16
C ALA A 105 29.85 9.19 10.72
N ALA A 106 30.71 9.83 9.92
CA ALA A 106 30.38 10.32 8.58
C ALA A 106 29.83 9.25 7.61
N GLY A 107 30.19 7.97 7.79
CA GLY A 107 29.71 6.87 6.93
C GLY A 107 28.25 6.45 7.17
N GLU A 108 27.66 6.78 8.33
CA GLU A 108 26.31 6.35 8.69
C GLU A 108 25.23 7.18 7.98
N VAL A 109 25.52 8.46 7.70
CA VAL A 109 24.57 9.39 7.06
C VAL A 109 24.11 8.86 5.70
N GLY A 110 25.02 8.35 4.88
CA GLY A 110 24.68 7.81 3.56
C GLY A 110 23.75 6.59 3.64
N VAL A 111 24.03 5.67 4.58
CA VAL A 111 23.22 4.46 4.79
C VAL A 111 21.79 4.82 5.23
N HIS A 112 21.66 5.74 6.19
CA HIS A 112 20.36 6.17 6.68
C HIS A 112 19.59 7.02 5.67
N THR A 113 20.28 7.83 4.86
CA THR A 113 19.67 8.59 3.76
C THR A 113 19.06 7.66 2.73
N HIS A 114 19.84 6.65 2.28
CA HIS A 114 19.34 5.64 1.36
C HIS A 114 18.15 4.88 1.95
N ARG A 115 18.23 4.47 3.22
CA ARG A 115 17.11 3.77 3.90
C ARG A 115 15.84 4.61 3.94
N ALA A 116 15.91 5.89 4.28
CA ALA A 116 14.76 6.78 4.32
C ALA A 116 14.12 6.93 2.93
N ARG A 117 14.94 7.19 1.91
CA ARG A 117 14.50 7.25 0.50
C ARG A 117 13.79 5.97 0.06
N GLU A 118 14.39 4.82 0.33
CA GLU A 118 13.83 3.53 -0.10
C GLU A 118 12.43 3.29 0.49
N LEU A 119 12.21 3.66 1.75
CA LEU A 119 10.92 3.53 2.42
C LEU A 119 9.87 4.49 1.82
N TYR A 120 10.24 5.75 1.58
CA TYR A 120 9.36 6.70 0.90
C TYR A 120 8.96 6.23 -0.49
N ARG A 121 9.93 5.77 -1.29
CA ARG A 121 9.67 5.25 -2.63
C ARG A 121 8.77 4.02 -2.63
N ARG A 122 8.88 3.13 -1.63
CA ARG A 122 7.93 2.01 -1.46
C ARG A 122 6.52 2.52 -1.18
N GLY A 123 6.36 3.49 -0.28
CA GLY A 123 5.07 4.14 -0.04
C GLY A 123 4.50 4.78 -1.31
N LEU A 124 5.32 5.51 -2.06
CA LEU A 124 4.98 6.12 -3.34
C LEU A 124 4.45 5.08 -4.34
N GLN A 125 5.12 3.94 -4.48
CA GLN A 125 4.69 2.87 -5.39
C GLN A 125 3.29 2.32 -5.05
N TYR A 126 2.96 2.17 -3.77
CA TYR A 126 1.61 1.76 -3.35
C TYR A 126 0.58 2.86 -3.60
N GLY A 127 0.93 4.12 -3.35
CA GLY A 127 0.06 5.28 -3.59
C GLY A 127 -0.30 5.46 -5.06
N LEU A 128 0.70 5.37 -5.95
CA LEU A 128 0.49 5.40 -7.40
C LEU A 128 -0.38 4.23 -7.88
N ARG A 129 -0.22 3.04 -7.28
CA ARG A 129 -1.08 1.88 -7.58
C ARG A 129 -2.52 2.11 -7.14
N LEU A 130 -2.73 2.76 -6.01
CA LEU A 130 -4.07 3.12 -5.50
C LEU A 130 -4.75 4.13 -6.43
N LEU A 131 -4.06 5.23 -6.76
CA LEU A 131 -4.57 6.27 -7.66
C LEU A 131 -4.87 5.72 -9.06
N SER A 132 -4.10 4.73 -9.51
CA SER A 132 -4.31 4.08 -10.82
C SER A 132 -5.56 3.20 -10.89
N ARG A 133 -6.34 3.08 -9.80
CA ARG A 133 -7.67 2.45 -9.84
C ARG A 133 -8.72 3.32 -10.51
N GLU A 134 -8.52 4.64 -10.58
CA GLU A 134 -9.40 5.61 -11.25
C GLU A 134 -9.17 5.66 -12.79
N HIS A 135 -8.63 4.58 -13.38
CA HIS A 135 -8.31 4.46 -14.82
C HIS A 135 -7.29 5.44 -15.39
N ILE A 136 -6.60 6.21 -14.54
CA ILE A 136 -5.49 7.10 -14.93
C ILE A 136 -4.18 6.40 -14.53
N ASP A 137 -3.25 6.16 -15.45
CA ASP A 137 -1.93 5.63 -15.06
C ASP A 137 -1.05 6.75 -14.48
N TRP A 138 -0.79 6.65 -13.17
CA TRP A 138 0.02 7.62 -12.43
C TRP A 138 1.51 7.24 -12.36
N ARG A 139 1.93 6.08 -12.90
CA ARG A 139 3.34 5.63 -12.81
C ARG A 139 4.33 6.57 -13.47
N GLN A 140 3.89 7.34 -14.46
CA GLN A 140 4.69 8.35 -15.15
C GLN A 140 4.35 9.78 -14.71
N ALA A 141 3.64 9.96 -13.59
CA ALA A 141 3.22 11.28 -13.13
C ALA A 141 4.41 12.25 -12.99
N ALA A 142 5.59 11.75 -12.63
CA ALA A 142 6.79 12.55 -12.45
C ALA A 142 7.41 13.12 -13.72
N SER A 143 7.11 12.52 -14.88
CA SER A 143 7.57 13.01 -16.17
C SER A 143 6.53 13.85 -16.90
N LEU A 144 5.37 14.10 -16.29
CA LEU A 144 4.33 14.91 -16.90
C LEU A 144 4.68 16.40 -16.79
N ASP A 145 4.34 17.14 -17.84
CA ASP A 145 4.28 18.59 -17.78
C ASP A 145 3.28 19.04 -16.71
N THR A 146 3.54 20.18 -16.07
CA THR A 146 2.71 20.70 -14.97
C THR A 146 1.26 20.94 -15.39
N ALA A 147 1.00 21.40 -16.61
CA ALA A 147 -0.36 21.59 -17.11
C ALA A 147 -1.08 20.24 -17.28
N VAL A 148 -0.40 19.24 -17.84
CA VAL A 148 -0.94 17.88 -18.00
C VAL A 148 -1.21 17.23 -16.65
N LEU A 149 -0.32 17.43 -15.67
CA LEU A 149 -0.53 16.96 -14.30
C LEU A 149 -1.76 17.62 -13.67
N HIS A 150 -1.91 18.94 -13.83
CA HIS A 150 -3.06 19.69 -13.34
C HIS A 150 -4.38 19.14 -13.89
N ASP A 151 -4.48 18.95 -15.21
CA ASP A 151 -5.67 18.42 -15.87
C ASP A 151 -6.03 17.01 -15.38
N ARG A 152 -5.04 16.15 -15.13
CA ARG A 152 -5.27 14.81 -14.56
C ARG A 152 -5.75 14.88 -13.13
N LEU A 153 -5.22 15.80 -12.32
CA LEU A 153 -5.67 15.99 -10.94
C LEU A 153 -7.12 16.46 -10.87
N GLN A 154 -7.58 17.27 -11.83
CA GLN A 154 -8.99 17.70 -11.92
C GLN A 154 -9.97 16.55 -12.18
N GLN A 155 -9.50 15.41 -12.71
CA GLN A 155 -10.33 14.22 -12.94
C GLN A 155 -10.53 13.38 -11.67
N LEU A 156 -9.77 13.65 -10.60
CA LEU A 156 -9.93 12.94 -9.34
C LEU A 156 -11.15 13.44 -8.57
N THR A 157 -11.83 12.50 -7.89
CA THR A 157 -12.94 12.85 -7.00
C THR A 157 -12.43 13.17 -5.59
N PRO A 158 -13.21 13.85 -4.73
CA PRO A 158 -12.85 14.08 -3.33
C PRO A 158 -12.49 12.81 -2.54
N LYS A 159 -12.97 11.64 -2.97
CA LYS A 159 -12.62 10.34 -2.37
C LYS A 159 -11.14 9.97 -2.55
N ALA A 160 -10.47 10.55 -3.54
CA ALA A 160 -9.05 10.32 -3.80
C ALA A 160 -8.13 11.18 -2.92
N VAL A 161 -8.65 12.17 -2.18
CA VAL A 161 -7.83 13.11 -1.39
C VAL A 161 -6.84 12.41 -0.45
N PRO A 162 -7.23 11.39 0.35
CA PRO A 162 -6.27 10.70 1.20
C PRO A 162 -5.16 10.02 0.39
N ALA A 163 -5.52 9.32 -0.70
CA ALA A 163 -4.55 8.67 -1.56
C ALA A 163 -3.58 9.69 -2.17
N LEU A 164 -4.11 10.82 -2.68
CA LEU A 164 -3.32 11.88 -3.30
C LEU A 164 -2.35 12.51 -2.30
N PHE A 165 -2.83 12.87 -1.11
CA PHE A 165 -2.01 13.49 -0.07
C PHE A 165 -0.83 12.58 0.32
N TRP A 166 -1.10 11.32 0.66
CA TRP A 166 -0.05 10.41 1.13
C TRP A 166 0.89 9.98 0.00
N THR A 167 0.40 9.90 -1.25
CA THR A 167 1.26 9.68 -2.42
C THR A 167 2.22 10.86 -2.62
N ALA A 168 1.70 12.09 -2.58
CA ALA A 168 2.52 13.29 -2.72
C ALA A 168 3.51 13.45 -1.57
N PHE A 169 3.12 13.12 -0.33
CA PHE A 169 4.01 13.12 0.82
C PHE A 169 5.20 12.16 0.63
N CYS A 170 4.92 10.92 0.21
CA CYS A 170 5.96 9.94 -0.11
C CYS A 170 6.87 10.42 -1.26
N TRP A 171 6.28 11.07 -2.26
CA TRP A 171 7.03 11.60 -3.38
C TRP A 171 7.99 12.71 -2.94
N GLY A 172 7.53 13.65 -2.11
CA GLY A 172 8.38 14.68 -1.54
C GLY A 172 9.58 14.10 -0.79
N GLY A 173 9.35 13.08 0.05
CA GLY A 173 10.43 12.38 0.76
C GLY A 173 11.42 11.65 -0.15
N ASP A 174 10.94 10.92 -1.17
CA ASP A 174 11.83 10.27 -2.15
C ASP A 174 12.66 11.29 -2.94
N ALA A 175 12.07 12.42 -3.32
CA ALA A 175 12.77 13.50 -4.02
C ALA A 175 13.80 14.21 -3.14
N GLN A 176 13.46 14.48 -1.87
CA GLN A 176 14.33 15.15 -0.89
C GLN A 176 15.64 14.39 -0.66
N TYR A 177 15.57 13.05 -0.61
CA TYR A 177 16.74 12.18 -0.42
C TYR A 177 17.27 11.61 -1.73
N GLY A 178 16.87 12.21 -2.86
CA GLY A 178 17.07 11.69 -4.21
C GLY A 178 18.43 11.96 -4.85
N SER A 179 19.24 12.86 -4.27
CA SER A 179 20.49 13.42 -4.82
C SER A 179 21.73 12.57 -4.58
#